data_AF-X1SLR2-F1
#
_entry.id   AF-X1SLR2-F1
#
_cell.length_a   1.000
_cell.length_b   1.000
_cell.length_c   1.000
_cell.angle_alpha   90.00
_cell.angle_beta   90.00
_cell.angle_gamma   90.00
#
_symmetry.space_group_name_H-M   'P 1'
#
loop_
_entity.id
_entity.type
_entity.pdbx_description
1 polymer ?
#
loop_
_entity_poly.entity_id
_entity_poly.type
_entity_poly.pdbx_seq_one_letter_code
_entity_poly.pdbx_strand_id
1 'polypeptide(L)'
;DDKFPIGGSKVLRKSQSDVATVIGAGLTVHEALKAYDGLKEERISVRIIDAYSVEPIDKDNISKEVEKAGKKVVVVEDHFQNGGLGDAVAQALSGKAEIVHLAVKDLPRSGKPEELLAKYGIDASHIKKAVKELINR
;
A
#
# COMPACT_ATOMS: atom_id res chain seq x y z
N ASP A 1 12.21 -20.29 9.58
CA ASP A 1 12.49 -19.75 8.24
C ASP A 1 11.27 -19.10 7.64
N ASP A 2 11.44 -17.87 7.17
CA ASP A 2 10.41 -17.17 6.41
C ASP A 2 10.38 -17.68 4.96
N LYS A 3 9.18 -18.06 4.51
CA LYS A 3 8.95 -18.55 3.13
C LYS A 3 8.45 -17.41 2.24
N PHE A 4 8.96 -17.37 1.01
CA PHE A 4 8.57 -16.44 -0.06
C PHE A 4 8.18 -17.22 -1.33
N PRO A 5 7.02 -17.90 -1.34
CA PRO A 5 6.54 -18.55 -2.56
C PRO A 5 6.25 -17.52 -3.67
N ILE A 6 6.46 -17.92 -4.92
CA ILE A 6 5.99 -17.16 -6.08
C ILE A 6 4.46 -16.99 -5.96
N GLY A 7 3.96 -15.77 -6.23
CA GLY A 7 2.53 -15.48 -6.10
C GLY A 7 2.05 -15.23 -4.68
N GLY A 8 2.96 -15.01 -3.72
CA GLY A 8 2.61 -14.71 -2.34
C GLY A 8 2.78 -13.24 -1.95
N SER A 9 2.24 -12.92 -0.78
CA SER A 9 2.35 -11.63 -0.10
C SER A 9 2.59 -11.84 1.40
N LYS A 10 2.97 -10.79 2.13
CA LYS A 10 3.15 -10.82 3.59
C LYS A 10 2.32 -9.74 4.26
N VAL A 11 1.54 -10.13 5.27
CA VAL A 11 0.87 -9.17 6.17
C VAL A 11 1.85 -8.81 7.28
N LEU A 12 2.38 -7.59 7.24
CA LEU A 12 3.42 -7.11 8.17
C LEU A 12 2.84 -6.50 9.44
N ARG A 13 1.66 -5.90 9.34
CA ARG A 13 0.90 -5.34 10.46
C ARG A 13 -0.57 -5.65 10.25
N LYS A 14 -1.27 -6.04 11.32
CA LYS A 14 -2.72 -6.26 11.31
C LYS A 14 -3.30 -6.15 12.71
N SER A 15 -4.55 -5.74 12.78
CA SER A 15 -5.38 -5.77 13.98
C SER A 15 -6.83 -6.12 13.60
N GLN A 16 -7.68 -6.36 14.59
CA GLN A 16 -9.12 -6.53 14.35
C GLN A 16 -9.84 -5.21 14.07
N SER A 17 -9.21 -4.07 14.40
CA SER A 17 -9.75 -2.72 14.24
C SER A 17 -9.25 -2.02 12.96
N ASP A 18 -8.57 -2.74 12.06
CA ASP A 18 -8.04 -2.14 10.83
C ASP A 18 -9.17 -1.54 9.99
N VAL A 19 -9.08 -0.24 9.70
CA VAL A 19 -10.10 0.49 8.91
C VAL A 19 -9.74 0.62 7.42
N ALA A 20 -8.50 0.30 7.07
CA ALA A 20 -7.99 0.30 5.71
C ALA A 20 -6.77 -0.64 5.59
N THR A 21 -6.40 -0.98 4.35
CA THR A 21 -5.16 -1.69 4.01
C THR A 21 -4.23 -0.79 3.21
N VAL A 22 -2.96 -0.72 3.59
CA VAL A 22 -1.89 -0.13 2.76
C VAL A 22 -1.09 -1.28 2.16
N ILE A 23 -0.92 -1.26 0.84
CA ILE A 23 -0.19 -2.26 0.06
C ILE A 23 0.99 -1.58 -0.62
N GLY A 24 2.20 -2.11 -0.41
CA GLY A 24 3.41 -1.64 -1.07
C GLY A 24 4.31 -2.81 -1.47
N ALA A 25 5.39 -2.49 -2.17
CA ALA A 25 6.45 -3.43 -2.53
C ALA A 25 7.81 -2.70 -2.53
N GLY A 26 8.87 -3.38 -2.11
CA GLY A 26 10.21 -2.78 -2.05
C GLY A 26 10.26 -1.57 -1.12
N LEU A 27 10.78 -0.44 -1.61
CA LEU A 27 11.03 0.76 -0.80
C LEU A 27 9.77 1.30 -0.13
N THR A 28 8.62 1.26 -0.81
CA THR A 28 7.37 1.84 -0.28
C THR A 28 6.78 1.03 0.88
N VAL A 29 7.22 -0.21 1.10
CA VAL A 29 6.88 -0.98 2.31
C VAL A 29 7.43 -0.29 3.57
N HIS A 30 8.64 0.25 3.49
CA HIS A 30 9.24 0.97 4.61
C HIS A 30 8.49 2.28 4.91
N GLU A 31 8.08 2.99 3.86
CA GLU A 31 7.23 4.19 4.00
C GLU A 31 5.84 3.85 4.55
N ALA A 32 5.25 2.72 4.15
CA ALA A 32 3.98 2.23 4.68
C ALA A 32 4.08 1.88 6.18
N LEU A 33 5.20 1.29 6.63
CA LEU A 33 5.44 1.02 8.04
C LEU A 33 5.63 2.30 8.86
N LYS A 34 6.35 3.30 8.33
CA LYS A 34 6.46 4.63 8.96
C LYS A 34 5.08 5.30 9.06
N ALA A 35 4.27 5.21 8.01
CA ALA A 35 2.91 5.74 8.01
C ALA A 35 2.01 5.03 9.05
N TYR A 36 2.16 3.70 9.18
CA TYR A 36 1.46 2.91 10.20
C TYR A 36 1.75 3.43 11.62
N ASP A 37 3.02 3.65 11.96
CA ASP A 37 3.40 4.14 13.29
C ASP A 37 2.77 5.52 13.55
N GLY A 38 2.83 6.43 12.57
CA GLY A 38 2.22 7.74 12.69
C GLY A 38 0.68 7.75 12.69
N LEU A 39 0.00 6.78 12.07
CA LEU A 39 -1.46 6.63 12.13
C LEU A 39 -1.90 6.05 13.47
N LYS A 40 -1.09 5.14 14.04
CA LYS A 40 -1.34 4.53 15.34
C LYS A 40 -1.36 5.57 16.46
N GLU A 41 -0.48 6.57 16.40
CA GLU A 41 -0.48 7.73 17.32
C GLU A 41 -1.80 8.52 17.25
N GLU A 42 -2.41 8.57 16.06
CA GLU A 42 -3.72 9.20 15.81
C GLU A 42 -4.90 8.25 16.08
N ARG A 43 -4.64 7.06 16.65
CA ARG A 43 -5.63 5.99 16.92
C ARG A 43 -6.32 5.44 15.67
N ILE A 44 -5.68 5.54 14.52
CA ILE A 44 -6.13 4.94 13.26
C ILE A 44 -5.37 3.63 13.06
N SER A 45 -6.09 2.50 13.04
CA SER A 45 -5.50 1.18 12.79
C SER A 45 -5.57 0.85 11.30
N VAL A 46 -4.44 0.45 10.71
CA VAL A 46 -4.39 -0.01 9.31
C VAL A 46 -3.59 -1.30 9.18
N ARG A 47 -3.97 -2.10 8.18
CA ARG A 47 -3.22 -3.27 7.76
C ARG A 47 -2.10 -2.89 6.81
N ILE A 48 -0.91 -3.48 6.96
CA ILE A 48 0.21 -3.29 6.02
C ILE A 48 0.50 -4.62 5.33
N ILE A 49 0.48 -4.62 4.00
CA ILE A 49 0.82 -5.77 3.16
C ILE A 49 2.03 -5.44 2.29
N ASP A 50 3.03 -6.31 2.34
CA ASP A 50 4.12 -6.38 1.37
C ASP A 50 3.74 -7.36 0.26
N ALA A 51 3.47 -6.80 -0.93
CA ALA A 51 3.15 -7.53 -2.15
C ALA A 51 4.43 -7.84 -2.94
N TYR A 52 5.37 -8.56 -2.32
CA TYR A 52 6.68 -8.88 -2.91
C TYR A 52 6.62 -9.60 -4.26
N SER A 53 5.50 -10.28 -4.56
CA SER A 53 5.22 -10.86 -5.87
C SER A 53 4.13 -10.04 -6.56
N VAL A 54 4.54 -9.12 -7.44
CA VAL A 54 3.60 -8.31 -8.24
C VAL A 54 2.97 -9.15 -9.36
N GLU A 55 3.77 -10.02 -9.99
CA GLU A 55 3.32 -10.94 -11.03
C GLU A 55 3.95 -12.34 -10.82
N PRO A 56 3.14 -13.39 -10.56
CA PRO A 56 1.72 -13.32 -10.25
C PRO A 56 1.45 -12.61 -8.91
N ILE A 57 0.31 -11.93 -8.80
CA ILE A 57 -0.14 -11.28 -7.56
C ILE A 57 -0.86 -12.28 -6.64
N ASP A 58 -0.68 -12.13 -5.32
CA ASP A 58 -1.36 -12.95 -4.30
C ASP A 58 -2.84 -12.55 -4.13
N LYS A 59 -3.64 -12.86 -5.15
CA LYS A 59 -5.03 -12.42 -5.26
C LYS A 59 -5.87 -12.84 -4.06
N ASP A 60 -5.74 -14.09 -3.63
CA ASP A 60 -6.60 -14.68 -2.61
C ASP A 60 -6.31 -14.09 -1.22
N ASN A 61 -5.03 -13.97 -0.85
CA ASN A 61 -4.66 -13.39 0.43
C ASN A 61 -4.97 -11.89 0.47
N ILE A 62 -4.61 -11.14 -0.58
CA ILE A 62 -4.90 -9.69 -0.65
C ILE A 62 -6.40 -9.44 -0.52
N SER A 63 -7.24 -10.15 -1.29
CA SER A 63 -8.70 -9.98 -1.24
C SER A 63 -9.26 -10.25 0.16
N LYS A 64 -8.84 -11.37 0.77
CA LYS A 64 -9.25 -11.75 2.13
C LYS A 64 -8.84 -10.71 3.17
N GLU A 65 -7.62 -10.20 3.08
CA GLU A 65 -7.09 -9.28 4.08
C GLU A 65 -7.70 -7.88 3.94
N VAL A 66 -7.99 -7.44 2.71
CA VAL A 66 -8.71 -6.20 2.41
C VAL A 66 -10.17 -6.26 2.88
N GLU A 67 -10.85 -7.40 2.68
CA GLU A 67 -12.22 -7.59 3.16
C GLU A 67 -12.35 -7.43 4.68
N LYS A 68 -11.37 -7.95 5.42
CA LYS A 68 -11.30 -7.83 6.89
C LYS A 68 -10.91 -6.43 7.39
N ALA A 69 -10.45 -5.56 6.51
CA ALA A 69 -9.94 -4.23 6.85
C ALA A 69 -10.76 -3.12 6.17
N GLY A 70 -12.08 -3.30 6.10
CA GLY A 70 -13.02 -2.25 5.68
C GLY A 70 -13.10 -2.00 4.17
N LYS A 71 -12.49 -2.83 3.31
CA LYS A 71 -12.55 -2.69 1.84
C LYS A 71 -12.07 -1.32 1.31
N LYS A 72 -11.17 -0.68 2.05
CA LYS A 72 -10.50 0.57 1.70
C LYS A 72 -9.02 0.30 1.54
N VAL A 73 -8.44 0.63 0.39
CA VAL A 73 -7.06 0.28 0.03
C VAL A 73 -6.28 1.51 -0.42
N VAL A 74 -5.09 1.69 0.13
CA VAL A 74 -4.06 2.58 -0.42
C VAL A 74 -2.97 1.70 -1.01
N VAL A 75 -2.75 1.78 -2.33
CA VAL A 75 -1.60 1.16 -2.98
C VAL A 75 -0.54 2.22 -3.17
N VAL A 76 0.71 1.92 -2.81
CA VAL A 76 1.84 2.84 -2.95
C VAL A 76 3.03 2.16 -3.61
N GLU A 77 3.53 2.73 -4.70
CA GLU A 77 4.66 2.18 -5.45
C GLU A 77 5.59 3.27 -6.01
N ASP A 78 6.89 2.97 -6.02
CA ASP A 78 7.91 3.76 -6.71
C ASP A 78 8.02 3.31 -8.18
N HIS A 79 6.91 3.47 -8.89
CA HIS A 79 6.72 3.08 -10.28
C HIS A 79 5.69 4.03 -10.90
N PHE A 80 5.64 4.09 -12.22
CA PHE A 80 4.57 4.83 -12.90
C PHE A 80 3.19 4.23 -12.61
N GLN A 81 2.16 5.04 -12.75
CA GLN A 81 0.79 4.64 -12.43
C GLN A 81 0.29 3.43 -13.24
N ASN A 82 0.77 3.22 -14.47
CA ASN A 82 0.28 2.17 -15.36
C ASN A 82 1.22 0.95 -15.40
N GLY A 83 0.64 -0.24 -15.41
CA GLY A 83 1.34 -1.53 -15.54
C GLY A 83 2.00 -2.04 -14.26
N GLY A 84 1.82 -1.34 -13.14
CA GLY A 84 2.48 -1.62 -11.87
C GLY A 84 1.63 -2.39 -10.85
N LEU A 85 2.02 -2.24 -9.58
CA LEU A 85 1.35 -2.85 -8.43
C LEU A 85 -0.11 -2.40 -8.30
N GLY A 86 -0.41 -1.14 -8.57
CA GLY A 86 -1.76 -0.59 -8.55
C GLY A 86 -2.71 -1.34 -9.47
N ASP A 87 -2.28 -1.60 -10.72
CA ASP A 87 -3.07 -2.35 -11.70
C ASP A 87 -3.22 -3.81 -11.28
N ALA A 88 -2.15 -4.44 -10.77
CA ALA A 88 -2.19 -5.82 -10.28
C ALA A 88 -3.16 -5.98 -9.09
N VAL A 89 -3.12 -5.04 -8.13
CA VAL A 89 -4.04 -5.02 -6.98
C VAL A 89 -5.48 -4.74 -7.43
N ALA A 90 -5.70 -3.80 -8.35
CA ALA A 90 -7.03 -3.49 -8.87
C ALA A 90 -7.66 -4.73 -9.53
N GLN A 91 -6.88 -5.47 -10.32
CA GLN A 91 -7.32 -6.75 -10.91
C GLN A 91 -7.61 -7.81 -9.84
N ALA A 92 -6.73 -7.96 -8.85
CA ALA A 92 -6.91 -8.91 -7.75
C ALA A 92 -8.22 -8.65 -6.99
N LEU A 93 -8.54 -7.39 -6.71
CA LEU A 93 -9.71 -6.98 -5.95
C LEU A 93 -10.99 -6.94 -6.79
N SER A 94 -10.88 -6.82 -8.12
CA SER A 94 -12.02 -6.89 -9.05
C SER A 94 -13.17 -5.95 -8.67
N GLY A 95 -12.85 -4.70 -8.28
CA GLY A 95 -13.84 -3.68 -7.90
C GLY A 95 -14.53 -3.86 -6.53
N LYS A 96 -14.07 -4.82 -5.71
CA LYS A 96 -14.66 -5.10 -4.39
C LYS A 96 -14.19 -4.16 -3.27
N ALA A 97 -13.34 -3.18 -3.60
CA ALA A 97 -12.75 -2.24 -2.65
C ALA A 97 -12.56 -0.87 -3.30
N GLU A 98 -12.62 0.19 -2.49
CA GLU A 98 -12.21 1.53 -2.91
C GLU A 98 -10.69 1.63 -2.86
N ILE A 99 -10.06 2.03 -3.96
CA ILE A 99 -8.60 2.08 -4.11
C ILE A 99 -8.15 3.52 -4.31
N VAL A 100 -7.19 3.95 -3.50
CA VAL A 100 -6.36 5.13 -3.74
C VAL A 100 -4.97 4.65 -4.17
N HIS A 101 -4.47 5.17 -5.29
CA HIS A 101 -3.20 4.76 -5.87
C HIS A 101 -2.20 5.91 -5.83
N LEU A 102 -1.12 5.71 -5.07
CA LEU A 102 0.02 6.61 -4.96
C LEU A 102 1.16 6.04 -5.81
N ALA A 103 1.50 6.74 -6.88
CA ALA A 103 2.50 6.34 -7.86
C ALA A 103 3.19 7.57 -8.45
N VAL A 104 4.35 7.36 -9.07
CA VAL A 104 5.06 8.41 -9.79
C VAL A 104 4.25 8.81 -11.03
N LYS A 105 4.05 10.12 -11.23
CA LYS A 105 3.23 10.66 -12.33
C LYS A 105 4.02 11.39 -13.40
N ASP A 106 5.24 11.81 -13.08
CA ASP A 106 6.10 12.61 -13.94
C ASP A 106 7.51 12.05 -13.97
N LEU A 107 8.29 12.41 -14.99
CA LEU A 107 9.67 11.95 -15.12
C LEU A 107 10.51 12.31 -13.87
N PRO A 108 11.19 11.33 -13.24
CA PRO A 108 12.07 11.56 -12.10
C PRO A 108 13.17 12.60 -12.35
N ARG A 109 13.74 13.12 -11.26
CA ARG A 109 14.89 14.04 -11.25
C ARG A 109 15.93 13.56 -10.24
N SER A 110 17.16 14.01 -10.40
CA SER A 110 18.22 13.77 -9.42
C SER A 110 17.92 14.51 -8.11
N GLY A 111 18.18 13.85 -6.99
CA GLY A 111 17.96 14.38 -5.65
C GLY A 111 18.24 13.31 -4.61
N LYS A 112 18.08 13.64 -3.32
CA LYS A 112 18.20 12.63 -2.25
C LYS A 112 16.96 11.74 -2.24
N PRO A 113 17.08 10.44 -1.91
CA PRO A 113 15.95 9.51 -1.94
C PRO A 113 14.72 10.02 -1.19
N GLU A 114 14.88 10.54 0.03
CA GLU A 114 13.77 10.99 0.87
C GLU A 114 13.06 12.22 0.28
N GLU A 115 13.82 13.15 -0.32
CA GLU A 115 13.29 14.33 -0.99
C GLU A 115 12.48 13.94 -2.24
N LEU A 116 12.92 12.91 -2.96
CA LEU A 116 12.23 12.41 -4.14
C LEU A 116 10.93 11.67 -3.78
N LEU A 117 10.93 10.83 -2.76
CA LEU A 117 9.71 10.14 -2.29
C LEU A 117 8.61 11.14 -1.91
N ALA A 118 8.98 12.18 -1.15
CA ALA A 118 8.06 13.24 -0.76
C ALA A 118 7.58 14.06 -1.99
N LYS A 119 8.50 14.40 -2.91
CA LYS A 119 8.19 15.14 -4.14
C LYS A 119 7.20 14.39 -5.05
N TYR A 120 7.36 13.08 -5.17
CA TYR A 120 6.49 12.25 -6.01
C TYR A 120 5.27 11.68 -5.27
N GLY A 121 5.09 12.04 -3.99
CA GLY A 121 3.89 11.74 -3.23
C GLY A 121 3.73 10.28 -2.80
N ILE A 122 4.85 9.57 -2.60
CA ILE A 122 4.91 8.14 -2.26
C ILE A 122 5.62 7.87 -0.93
N ASP A 123 5.84 8.91 -0.12
CA ASP A 123 6.40 8.81 1.22
C ASP A 123 5.33 8.52 2.30
N ALA A 124 5.78 8.31 3.52
CA ALA A 124 4.92 8.07 4.68
C ALA A 124 3.86 9.17 4.89
N SER A 125 4.21 10.45 4.67
CA SER A 125 3.29 11.57 4.90
C SER A 125 2.11 11.54 3.93
N HIS A 126 2.36 11.23 2.66
CA HIS A 126 1.32 11.09 1.64
C HIS A 126 0.46 9.84 1.87
N ILE A 127 1.06 8.72 2.29
CA ILE A 127 0.30 7.51 2.66
C ILE A 127 -0.66 7.82 3.81
N LYS A 128 -0.19 8.48 4.89
CA LYS A 128 -1.04 8.88 6.02
C LYS A 128 -2.22 9.74 5.57
N LYS A 129 -1.94 10.74 4.74
CA LYS A 129 -2.96 11.64 4.19
C LYS A 129 -3.99 10.86 3.37
N ALA A 130 -3.55 10.00 2.46
CA ALA A 130 -4.42 9.18 1.62
C ALA A 130 -5.32 8.26 2.45
N VAL A 131 -4.79 7.61 3.50
CA VAL A 131 -5.59 6.80 4.43
C VAL A 131 -6.66 7.66 5.10
N LYS A 132 -6.30 8.82 5.65
CA LYS A 132 -7.22 9.70 6.37
C LYS A 132 -8.33 10.23 5.46
N GLU A 133 -8.01 10.58 4.22
CA GLU A 133 -9.01 11.02 3.24
C GLU A 133 -9.94 9.86 2.86
N LEU A 134 -9.39 8.67 2.64
CA LEU A 134 -10.15 7.48 2.24
C LEU A 134 -11.14 7.00 3.31
N ILE A 135 -10.75 7.03 4.59
CA ILE A 135 -11.64 6.56 5.68
C ILE A 135 -12.81 7.52 5.95
N ASN A 136 -12.70 8.79 5.55
CA ASN A 136 -13.72 9.84 5.75
C ASN A 136 -14.69 10.00 4.57
N ARG A 137 -14.51 9.24 3.48
CA ARG A 137 -15.50 9.08 2.42
C ARG A 137 -16.54 8.05 2.82
#